data_AF-A0A954X4A0-F1
#
_entry.id   AF-A0A954X4A0-F1
#
_cell.length_a   1.000
_cell.length_b   1.000
_cell.length_c   1.000
_cell.angle_alpha   90.00
_cell.angle_beta   90.00
_cell.angle_gamma   90.00
#
_symmetry.space_group_name_H-M   'P 1'
#
loop_
_entity.id
_entity.type
_entity.pdbx_description
1 polymer ?
#
loop_
_entity_poly.entity_id
_entity_poly.type
_entity_poly.pdbx_seq_one_letter_code
_entity_poly.pdbx_strand_id
1 'polypeptide(L)'
;MVAVVLLLAPSSSVDSQAAPIVRGTGNGALIGNDLTDVGDNGAEGSYVDGAAIPPAVLSGFDGRFFASSEAGFGGGEFAYNVFDNLTGGSNNKWCCQGVSQTIDGAGQFVGADFSQTIATGAARITLNRFTLTSSNDSPNRDPDYWFIQGSNDGTTWTNIFSYTANNGGDNATGVPGLWGTARNQVLEFSVANGDFTTPVGYQQFRLFVDSTGTSNVFALGELELFGYQYWDIDGANAGAGGTHPDGTWSNAAANWSYSDAGSYATSNWISGGDAVFSAGTDATGSPTITISGGVNAHNIIVEQGTPTITASTLTLSGLNPTITVNSPALTIQSVIAGSSGLVKGGAGVLLLTNSNTYTGGTTITQGTLRTTNTNALGTGTLIMNGGTLNTSVDLANNITL
;
A
#
# COMPACT_ATOMS: atom_id res chain seq x y z
N MET A 1 -49.56 10.56 -9.56
CA MET A 1 -48.54 9.51 -9.74
C MET A 1 -47.20 10.17 -9.54
N VAL A 2 -46.60 10.02 -8.36
CA VAL A 2 -45.26 10.56 -8.07
C VAL A 2 -44.27 9.54 -8.61
N ALA A 3 -43.46 9.95 -9.60
CA ALA A 3 -42.39 9.11 -10.11
C ALA A 3 -41.28 9.06 -9.06
N VAL A 4 -41.12 7.91 -8.42
CA VAL A 4 -39.93 7.60 -7.61
C VAL A 4 -38.79 7.41 -8.61
N VAL A 5 -37.91 8.39 -8.70
CA VAL A 5 -36.64 8.24 -9.41
C VAL A 5 -35.74 7.43 -8.50
N LEU A 6 -35.65 6.12 -8.76
CA LEU A 6 -34.64 5.26 -8.17
C LEU A 6 -33.30 5.67 -8.81
N LEU A 7 -32.51 6.49 -8.11
CA LEU A 7 -31.10 6.67 -8.46
C LEU A 7 -30.40 5.34 -8.17
N LEU A 8 -30.19 4.54 -9.21
CA LEU A 8 -29.22 3.46 -9.19
C LEU A 8 -27.84 4.11 -9.02
N ALA A 9 -27.22 3.90 -7.86
CA ALA A 9 -25.80 4.17 -7.70
C ALA A 9 -25.03 3.35 -8.75
N PRO A 10 -24.00 3.89 -9.40
CA PRO A 10 -23.16 3.10 -10.29
C PRO A 10 -22.53 1.98 -9.46
N SER A 11 -22.91 0.76 -9.80
CA SER A 11 -22.35 -0.47 -9.25
C SER A 11 -20.92 -0.62 -9.75
N SER A 12 -19.95 -0.36 -8.88
CA SER A 12 -18.57 -0.82 -9.07
C SER A 12 -18.04 -1.53 -7.81
N SER A 13 -18.90 -2.28 -7.11
CA SER A 13 -18.42 -3.23 -6.10
C SER A 13 -18.10 -4.54 -6.81
N VAL A 14 -16.81 -4.85 -6.93
CA VAL A 14 -16.37 -6.18 -7.35
C VAL A 14 -16.69 -7.12 -6.19
N ASP A 15 -17.77 -7.87 -6.34
CA ASP A 15 -18.29 -8.84 -5.38
C ASP A 15 -17.63 -10.23 -5.59
N SER A 16 -16.29 -10.26 -5.55
CA SER A 16 -15.53 -11.50 -5.42
C SER A 16 -14.61 -11.35 -4.23
N GLN A 17 -14.87 -12.09 -3.15
CA GLN A 17 -14.09 -12.06 -1.90
C GLN A 17 -12.60 -11.95 -2.21
N ALA A 18 -12.00 -10.83 -1.82
CA ALA A 18 -10.56 -10.64 -1.91
C ALA A 18 -9.83 -11.83 -1.26
N ALA A 19 -8.68 -12.19 -1.82
CA ALA A 19 -7.85 -13.28 -1.35
C ALA A 19 -6.55 -12.68 -0.80
N PRO A 20 -6.62 -11.99 0.36
CA PRO A 20 -5.49 -11.25 0.88
C PRO A 20 -4.31 -12.16 1.15
N ILE A 21 -3.11 -11.58 1.06
CA ILE A 21 -1.88 -12.27 1.40
C ILE A 21 -1.77 -12.36 2.91
N VAL A 22 -1.61 -13.58 3.43
CA VAL A 22 -1.30 -13.80 4.85
C VAL A 22 0.18 -13.50 5.07
N ARG A 23 0.45 -12.41 5.77
CA ARG A 23 1.82 -11.92 6.04
C ARG A 23 2.50 -12.65 7.19
N GLY A 24 1.72 -13.15 8.12
CA GLY A 24 2.19 -13.78 9.34
C GLY A 24 1.46 -13.21 10.56
N THR A 25 2.10 -13.30 11.72
CA THR A 25 1.53 -12.83 12.99
C THR A 25 2.53 -11.99 13.78
N GLY A 26 2.05 -10.98 14.49
CA GLY A 26 2.85 -10.12 15.35
C GLY A 26 3.54 -8.97 14.59
N ASN A 27 4.26 -8.11 15.32
CA ASN A 27 4.88 -6.90 14.76
C ASN A 27 5.84 -7.18 13.60
N GLY A 28 6.55 -8.32 13.63
CA GLY A 28 7.46 -8.70 12.54
C GLY A 28 6.78 -9.03 11.21
N ALA A 29 5.44 -9.13 11.19
CA ALA A 29 4.65 -9.32 9.97
C ALA A 29 4.11 -8.00 9.39
N LEU A 30 4.11 -6.90 10.16
CA LEU A 30 3.80 -5.55 9.67
C LEU A 30 4.80 -5.11 8.59
N ILE A 31 4.42 -4.14 7.75
CA ILE A 31 5.33 -3.55 6.76
C ILE A 31 6.20 -2.47 7.41
N GLY A 32 5.58 -1.63 8.23
CA GLY A 32 6.10 -0.35 8.68
C GLY A 32 6.19 0.67 7.55
N ASN A 33 6.65 1.86 7.91
CA ASN A 33 6.92 3.00 7.07
C ASN A 33 5.79 3.32 6.09
N ASP A 34 4.57 3.25 6.61
CA ASP A 34 3.33 3.46 5.88
C ASP A 34 3.01 4.97 5.81
N LEU A 35 1.88 5.33 5.21
CA LEU A 35 1.47 6.73 5.10
C LEU A 35 1.12 7.35 6.46
N THR A 36 0.79 6.57 7.49
CA THR A 36 0.40 7.12 8.78
C THR A 36 1.60 7.45 9.67
N ASP A 37 2.70 6.71 9.52
CA ASP A 37 3.95 6.86 10.29
C ASP A 37 5.19 6.64 9.39
N VAL A 38 5.57 7.67 8.64
CA VAL A 38 6.74 7.60 7.76
C VAL A 38 8.01 7.62 8.62
N GLY A 39 8.72 6.51 8.58
CA GLY A 39 9.95 6.25 9.29
C GLY A 39 9.74 5.53 10.61
N ASP A 40 8.53 5.02 10.90
CA ASP A 40 8.19 4.24 12.09
C ASP A 40 8.63 4.95 13.38
N ASN A 41 8.32 6.24 13.49
CA ASN A 41 8.80 7.11 14.56
C ASN A 41 7.69 7.82 15.35
N GLY A 42 6.44 7.47 15.08
CA GLY A 42 5.28 7.89 15.85
C GLY A 42 5.42 7.56 17.34
N ALA A 43 5.23 8.55 18.21
CA ALA A 43 5.31 8.35 19.65
C ALA A 43 3.97 7.81 20.22
N GLU A 44 3.97 6.55 20.64
CA GLU A 44 2.82 5.80 21.22
C GLU A 44 2.03 6.56 22.31
N GLY A 45 2.68 7.42 23.10
CA GLY A 45 2.04 8.18 24.19
C GLY A 45 1.50 9.56 23.80
N SER A 46 1.56 9.93 22.52
CA SER A 46 1.17 11.27 22.05
C SER A 46 -0.34 11.42 21.80
N TYR A 47 -1.09 10.31 21.74
CA TYR A 47 -2.54 10.32 21.61
C TYR A 47 -3.17 10.95 22.86
N VAL A 48 -3.82 12.10 22.68
CA VAL A 48 -4.46 12.81 23.78
C VAL A 48 -5.79 12.12 24.08
N ASP A 49 -5.89 11.51 25.27
CA ASP A 49 -7.10 10.86 25.77
C ASP A 49 -8.35 11.75 25.58
N GLY A 50 -9.38 11.22 24.90
CA GLY A 50 -10.69 11.85 24.73
C GLY A 50 -10.81 12.98 23.70
N ALA A 51 -9.76 13.29 22.92
CA ALA A 51 -9.87 14.26 21.83
C ALA A 51 -10.41 13.60 20.55
N ALA A 52 -11.63 13.96 20.13
CA ALA A 52 -12.26 13.43 18.90
C ALA A 52 -11.46 13.72 17.61
N ILE A 53 -10.60 14.74 17.65
CA ILE A 53 -9.62 15.08 16.63
C ILE A 53 -8.41 15.66 17.37
N PRO A 54 -7.22 15.03 17.36
CA PRO A 54 -6.00 15.69 17.84
C PRO A 54 -5.76 16.96 17.00
N PRO A 55 -5.68 18.16 17.60
CA PRO A 55 -5.56 19.42 16.86
C PRO A 55 -4.17 19.66 16.21
N ALA A 56 -3.32 18.63 16.10
CA ALA A 56 -2.01 18.71 15.49
C ALA A 56 -1.59 17.35 14.91
N VAL A 57 -0.65 17.39 13.97
CA VAL A 57 0.14 16.22 13.59
C VAL A 57 0.84 15.74 14.86
N LEU A 58 0.54 14.52 15.28
CA LEU A 58 1.17 13.92 16.45
C LEU A 58 2.67 13.76 16.19
N SER A 59 3.49 13.91 17.22
CA SER A 59 4.95 13.88 17.05
C SER A 59 5.39 12.57 16.43
N GLY A 60 5.97 12.66 15.23
CA GLY A 60 6.49 11.53 14.48
C GLY A 60 5.51 10.86 13.52
N PHE A 61 4.22 11.16 13.62
CA PHE A 61 3.23 10.70 12.66
C PHE A 61 3.11 11.64 11.48
N ASP A 62 2.67 11.10 10.36
CA ASP A 62 2.54 11.81 9.10
C ASP A 62 1.07 11.90 8.62
N GLY A 63 0.12 11.64 9.51
CA GLY A 63 -1.32 11.85 9.31
C GLY A 63 -1.93 12.77 10.36
N ARG A 64 -3.08 13.37 10.04
CA ARG A 64 -4.02 13.90 11.04
C ARG A 64 -5.13 12.91 11.28
N PHE A 65 -5.10 12.25 12.43
CA PHE A 65 -6.05 11.19 12.72
C PHE A 65 -7.43 11.71 13.13
N PHE A 66 -8.46 10.93 12.86
CA PHE A 66 -9.83 11.17 13.27
C PHE A 66 -10.54 9.84 13.48
N ALA A 67 -11.52 9.81 14.38
CA ALA A 67 -12.28 8.61 14.68
C ALA A 67 -13.72 8.94 15.07
N SER A 68 -14.59 7.95 15.01
CA SER A 68 -15.96 8.03 15.52
C SER A 68 -15.97 8.21 17.04
N SER A 69 -14.96 7.67 17.74
CA SER A 69 -14.88 7.70 19.19
C SER A 69 -13.49 7.33 19.72
N GLU A 70 -13.07 8.02 20.78
CA GLU A 70 -11.78 7.85 21.48
C GLU A 70 -11.93 7.57 22.97
N ALA A 71 -13.06 7.01 23.42
CA ALA A 71 -13.25 6.75 24.85
C ALA A 71 -12.33 5.64 25.42
N GLY A 72 -11.71 4.82 24.54
CA GLY A 72 -10.86 3.67 24.89
C GLY A 72 -11.55 2.59 25.73
N PHE A 73 -10.98 1.38 25.81
CA PHE A 73 -11.31 0.40 26.85
C PHE A 73 -10.21 0.36 27.90
N GLY A 74 -10.59 0.34 29.19
CA GLY A 74 -9.64 0.34 30.30
C GLY A 74 -8.71 1.57 30.37
N GLY A 75 -9.00 2.63 29.61
CA GLY A 75 -8.16 3.83 29.50
C GLY A 75 -6.91 3.66 28.62
N GLY A 76 -6.86 2.64 27.76
CA GLY A 76 -5.66 2.34 26.98
C GLY A 76 -5.87 1.80 25.56
N GLU A 77 -7.04 1.26 25.22
CA GLU A 77 -7.31 0.63 23.91
C GLU A 77 -8.05 1.60 22.95
N PHE A 78 -7.39 2.69 22.56
CA PHE A 78 -7.94 3.81 21.80
C PHE A 78 -7.98 3.53 20.29
N ALA A 79 -8.70 4.35 19.50
CA ALA A 79 -8.83 4.07 18.06
C ALA A 79 -7.52 4.28 17.32
N TYR A 80 -6.77 5.30 17.68
CA TYR A 80 -5.51 5.62 17.01
C TYR A 80 -4.37 4.63 17.30
N ASN A 81 -4.54 3.73 18.25
CA ASN A 81 -3.55 2.68 18.51
C ASN A 81 -3.42 1.69 17.35
N VAL A 82 -4.29 1.75 16.34
CA VAL A 82 -4.16 0.94 15.12
C VAL A 82 -3.13 1.50 14.13
N PHE A 83 -2.42 2.56 14.50
CA PHE A 83 -1.39 3.19 13.68
C PHE A 83 -0.02 3.18 14.37
N ASP A 84 0.12 2.51 15.51
CA ASP A 84 1.32 2.61 16.34
C ASP A 84 2.43 1.61 15.97
N ASN A 85 2.24 0.85 14.89
CA ASN A 85 3.10 -0.23 14.42
C ASN A 85 3.32 -1.35 15.46
N LEU A 86 2.34 -1.55 16.36
CA LEU A 86 2.34 -2.63 17.33
C LEU A 86 1.12 -3.53 17.15
N THR A 87 1.29 -4.76 17.61
CA THR A 87 0.20 -5.73 17.70
C THR A 87 0.28 -6.41 19.05
N GLY A 88 -0.85 -6.85 19.58
CA GLY A 88 -0.89 -7.60 20.83
C GLY A 88 -2.05 -7.20 21.73
N GLY A 89 -1.88 -7.44 23.02
CA GLY A 89 -2.86 -7.05 24.04
C GLY A 89 -2.52 -5.71 24.68
N SER A 90 -3.32 -5.29 25.66
CA SER A 90 -3.24 -3.95 26.26
C SER A 90 -3.44 -2.90 25.17
N ASN A 91 -2.60 -1.86 25.13
CA ASN A 91 -2.80 -0.69 24.28
C ASN A 91 -2.51 -0.91 22.79
N ASN A 92 -2.08 -2.09 22.35
CA ASN A 92 -1.69 -2.31 20.94
C ASN A 92 -2.88 -2.73 20.06
N LYS A 93 -4.05 -2.14 20.33
CA LYS A 93 -5.32 -2.41 19.64
C LYS A 93 -6.35 -1.33 19.95
N TRP A 94 -7.34 -1.24 19.06
CA TRP A 94 -8.58 -0.52 19.30
C TRP A 94 -9.68 -1.47 19.79
N CYS A 95 -10.31 -1.13 20.91
CA CYS A 95 -11.43 -1.89 21.50
C CYS A 95 -12.15 -0.99 22.55
N CYS A 96 -13.31 -1.29 23.09
CA CYS A 96 -14.25 -2.36 22.85
C CYS A 96 -15.64 -1.74 22.70
N GLN A 97 -15.71 -0.66 21.94
CA GLN A 97 -16.97 0.05 21.77
C GLN A 97 -17.91 -0.77 20.89
N GLY A 98 -19.21 -0.62 21.10
CA GLY A 98 -20.18 -1.30 20.25
C GLY A 98 -20.21 -0.71 18.86
N VAL A 99 -20.28 -1.57 17.85
CA VAL A 99 -20.77 -1.21 16.52
C VAL A 99 -22.28 -1.36 16.53
N SER A 100 -23.02 -0.40 15.99
CA SER A 100 -24.48 -0.46 15.95
C SER A 100 -24.93 -1.67 15.14
N GLN A 101 -25.57 -2.66 15.77
CA GLN A 101 -26.18 -3.82 15.08
C GLN A 101 -27.38 -3.44 14.18
N THR A 102 -27.82 -2.18 14.21
CA THR A 102 -28.90 -1.68 13.36
C THR A 102 -28.31 -0.82 12.25
N ILE A 103 -28.64 -1.19 11.02
CA ILE A 103 -28.18 -0.70 9.70
C ILE A 103 -28.31 0.83 9.48
N ASP A 104 -28.74 1.60 10.48
CA ASP A 104 -28.85 3.06 10.43
C ASP A 104 -28.04 3.75 11.55
N GLY A 105 -26.75 4.01 11.27
CA GLY A 105 -26.20 5.34 11.57
C GLY A 105 -25.16 5.56 12.67
N ALA A 106 -24.47 4.54 13.19
CA ALA A 106 -23.26 4.79 13.99
C ALA A 106 -22.22 3.66 13.88
N GLY A 107 -21.84 3.32 12.64
CA GLY A 107 -20.64 2.50 12.41
C GLY A 107 -19.40 3.16 13.04
N GLN A 108 -18.41 2.35 13.39
CA GLN A 108 -17.17 2.82 13.99
C GLN A 108 -16.18 3.13 12.86
N PHE A 109 -15.47 4.26 12.96
CA PHE A 109 -14.43 4.59 11.98
C PHE A 109 -13.19 5.14 12.65
N VAL A 110 -12.06 4.89 11.99
CA VAL A 110 -10.76 5.48 12.31
C VAL A 110 -10.04 5.75 10.99
N GLY A 111 -9.36 6.87 10.89
CA GLY A 111 -8.73 7.28 9.64
C GLY A 111 -7.71 8.39 9.82
N ALA A 112 -7.10 8.77 8.71
CA ALA A 112 -6.06 9.78 8.61
C ALA A 112 -6.34 10.74 7.45
N ASP A 113 -6.12 12.03 7.70
CA ASP A 113 -6.12 13.11 6.73
C ASP A 113 -4.67 13.52 6.42
N PHE A 114 -4.28 13.41 5.16
CA PHE A 114 -2.93 13.67 4.66
C PHE A 114 -2.77 15.02 3.96
N SER A 115 -3.84 15.82 3.88
CA SER A 115 -3.87 17.10 3.15
C SER A 115 -2.86 18.14 3.64
N GLN A 116 -2.26 17.94 4.82
CA GLN A 116 -1.33 18.87 5.46
C GLN A 116 -0.01 18.23 5.90
N THR A 117 0.28 16.99 5.48
CA THR A 117 1.46 16.24 5.94
C THR A 117 2.25 15.67 4.78
N ILE A 118 1.81 14.54 4.21
CA ILE A 118 2.50 13.83 3.12
C ILE A 118 2.04 14.34 1.75
N ALA A 119 0.74 14.59 1.63
CA ALA A 119 0.11 15.11 0.42
C ALA A 119 -0.30 16.56 0.63
N THR A 120 0.67 17.42 0.96
CA THR A 120 0.40 18.82 1.33
C THR A 120 -0.37 19.56 0.24
N GLY A 121 -1.44 20.26 0.63
CA GLY A 121 -2.26 21.05 -0.27
C GLY A 121 -3.39 20.24 -0.89
N ALA A 122 -3.60 20.41 -2.19
CA ALA A 122 -4.68 19.73 -2.90
C ALA A 122 -4.30 18.34 -3.42
N ALA A 123 -3.08 17.86 -3.13
CA ALA A 123 -2.57 16.57 -3.58
C ALA A 123 -3.47 15.42 -3.15
N ARG A 124 -3.53 14.38 -3.98
CA ARG A 124 -4.41 13.24 -3.79
C ARG A 124 -3.61 11.97 -3.94
N ILE A 125 -3.70 11.08 -2.96
CA ILE A 125 -2.95 9.83 -2.91
C ILE A 125 -3.77 8.74 -3.58
N THR A 126 -3.16 8.02 -4.51
CA THR A 126 -3.72 6.77 -5.04
C THR A 126 -3.34 5.61 -4.12
N LEU A 127 -4.26 5.19 -3.25
CA LEU A 127 -4.08 4.03 -2.37
C LEU A 127 -3.91 2.77 -3.22
N ASN A 128 -2.87 1.99 -2.95
CA ASN A 128 -2.56 0.80 -3.74
C ASN A 128 -2.45 -0.48 -2.91
N ARG A 129 -2.27 -0.33 -1.60
CA ARG A 129 -2.20 -1.42 -0.64
C ARG A 129 -2.61 -0.94 0.74
N PHE A 130 -3.17 -1.84 1.53
CA PHE A 130 -3.29 -1.66 2.97
C PHE A 130 -3.08 -3.01 3.67
N THR A 131 -2.73 -2.97 4.94
CA THR A 131 -2.78 -4.16 5.81
C THR A 131 -3.85 -3.99 6.86
N LEU A 132 -4.38 -5.11 7.33
CA LEU A 132 -5.31 -5.13 8.43
C LEU A 132 -4.97 -6.30 9.37
N THR A 133 -4.86 -6.00 10.65
CA THR A 133 -4.41 -6.97 11.65
C THR A 133 -5.52 -7.28 12.65
N SER A 134 -5.78 -8.57 12.84
CA SER A 134 -6.71 -9.02 13.89
C SER A 134 -6.18 -8.68 15.28
N SER A 135 -7.07 -8.28 16.19
CA SER A 135 -6.72 -8.11 17.60
C SER A 135 -6.31 -9.45 18.26
N ASN A 136 -5.72 -9.38 19.44
CA ASN A 136 -5.31 -10.55 20.22
C ASN A 136 -6.45 -11.27 20.96
N ASP A 137 -7.66 -10.69 21.00
CA ASP A 137 -8.71 -11.12 21.95
C ASP A 137 -9.53 -12.31 21.46
N SER A 138 -10.49 -12.09 20.55
CA SER A 138 -11.48 -13.10 20.18
C SER A 138 -12.03 -12.89 18.77
N PRO A 139 -12.15 -13.94 17.95
CA PRO A 139 -12.69 -13.86 16.59
C PRO A 139 -14.09 -13.27 16.49
N ASN A 140 -14.92 -13.39 17.53
CA ASN A 140 -16.27 -12.84 17.49
C ASN A 140 -16.30 -11.29 17.52
N ARG A 141 -15.18 -10.64 17.83
CA ARG A 141 -15.00 -9.18 17.81
C ARG A 141 -14.43 -8.67 16.49
N ASP A 142 -14.14 -9.56 15.54
CA ASP A 142 -13.61 -9.13 14.25
C ASP A 142 -14.68 -8.38 13.46
N PRO A 143 -14.31 -7.31 12.75
CA PRO A 143 -15.15 -6.71 11.73
C PRO A 143 -15.61 -7.76 10.71
N ASP A 144 -16.92 -7.84 10.47
CA ASP A 144 -17.50 -8.76 9.48
C ASP A 144 -18.19 -8.03 8.34
N TYR A 145 -18.51 -6.75 8.50
CA TYR A 145 -18.90 -5.85 7.43
C TYR A 145 -18.19 -4.51 7.57
N TRP A 146 -17.30 -4.21 6.63
CA TRP A 146 -16.43 -3.05 6.71
C TRP A 146 -15.89 -2.61 5.36
N PHE A 147 -15.34 -1.39 5.34
CA PHE A 147 -14.85 -0.73 4.14
C PHE A 147 -13.54 -0.01 4.39
N ILE A 148 -12.68 0.06 3.37
CA ILE A 148 -11.72 1.16 3.24
C ILE A 148 -12.36 2.21 2.36
N GLN A 149 -12.37 3.45 2.84
CA GLN A 149 -13.01 4.57 2.14
C GLN A 149 -12.03 5.72 1.94
N GLY A 150 -12.21 6.44 0.83
CA GLY A 150 -11.49 7.67 0.50
C GLY A 150 -12.39 8.90 0.49
N SER A 151 -11.86 10.07 0.88
CA SER A 151 -12.53 11.37 0.80
C SER A 151 -11.59 12.52 0.43
N ASN A 152 -12.16 13.57 -0.14
CA ASN A 152 -11.48 14.84 -0.47
C ASN A 152 -12.14 16.05 0.21
N ASP A 153 -13.21 15.85 0.98
CA ASP A 153 -13.94 16.91 1.68
C ASP A 153 -14.23 16.57 3.15
N GLY A 154 -13.90 15.36 3.60
CA GLY A 154 -14.15 14.84 4.95
C GLY A 154 -15.61 14.48 5.23
N THR A 155 -16.53 14.68 4.28
CA THR A 155 -17.98 14.47 4.45
C THR A 155 -18.55 13.44 3.49
N THR A 156 -18.08 13.40 2.26
CA THR A 156 -18.45 12.46 1.21
C THR A 156 -17.37 11.39 1.13
N TRP A 157 -17.76 10.13 1.34
CA TRP A 157 -16.87 8.99 1.40
C TRP A 157 -17.18 8.00 0.27
N THR A 158 -16.14 7.56 -0.44
CA THR A 158 -16.24 6.55 -1.51
C THR A 158 -15.60 5.25 -1.05
N ASN A 159 -16.29 4.12 -1.22
CA ASN A 159 -15.71 2.80 -0.94
C ASN A 159 -14.61 2.47 -1.96
N ILE A 160 -13.41 2.24 -1.47
CA ILE A 160 -12.26 1.71 -2.24
C ILE A 160 -12.26 0.19 -2.16
N PHE A 161 -12.54 -0.34 -0.98
CA PHE A 161 -12.64 -1.76 -0.68
C PHE A 161 -13.88 -2.00 0.19
N SER A 162 -14.50 -3.16 0.01
CA SER A 162 -15.60 -3.64 0.85
C SER A 162 -15.39 -5.10 1.18
N TYR A 163 -15.59 -5.45 2.44
CA TYR A 163 -15.67 -6.84 2.89
C TYR A 163 -16.98 -7.06 3.60
N THR A 164 -17.66 -8.14 3.22
CA THR A 164 -18.85 -8.64 3.90
C THR A 164 -18.69 -10.14 4.11
N ALA A 165 -18.73 -10.57 5.35
CA ALA A 165 -18.88 -11.99 5.66
C ALA A 165 -20.26 -12.47 5.14
N ASN A 166 -20.26 -13.54 4.34
CA ASN A 166 -21.47 -14.24 3.87
C ASN A 166 -22.52 -13.41 3.11
N ASN A 167 -22.14 -12.66 2.07
CA ASN A 167 -23.07 -12.12 1.06
C ASN A 167 -24.38 -11.50 1.63
N GLY A 168 -24.32 -10.68 2.68
CA GLY A 168 -25.51 -9.97 3.15
C GLY A 168 -25.64 -9.67 4.64
N GLY A 169 -24.55 -9.60 5.42
CA GLY A 169 -24.58 -8.97 6.75
C GLY A 169 -25.46 -9.64 7.81
N ASP A 170 -25.94 -10.87 7.60
CA ASP A 170 -26.69 -11.61 8.62
C ASP A 170 -25.78 -12.54 9.42
N ASN A 171 -25.53 -12.10 10.66
CA ASN A 171 -24.65 -12.62 11.69
C ASN A 171 -25.17 -13.91 12.34
N ALA A 172 -25.54 -14.92 11.54
CA ALA A 172 -26.25 -16.09 12.04
C ALA A 172 -25.52 -17.44 11.93
N THR A 173 -24.38 -17.54 11.23
CA THR A 173 -23.93 -18.86 10.73
C THR A 173 -22.66 -19.44 11.33
N GLY A 174 -21.97 -18.75 12.25
CA GLY A 174 -20.76 -19.29 12.88
C GLY A 174 -19.61 -19.59 11.90
N VAL A 175 -19.65 -18.97 10.71
CA VAL A 175 -18.57 -19.03 9.73
C VAL A 175 -17.41 -18.20 10.28
N PRO A 176 -16.17 -18.72 10.25
CA PRO A 176 -15.01 -17.95 10.71
C PRO A 176 -14.87 -16.68 9.86
N GLY A 177 -14.74 -15.52 10.52
CA GLY A 177 -14.48 -14.25 9.84
C GLY A 177 -13.15 -14.26 9.08
N LEU A 178 -12.76 -13.12 8.53
CA LEU A 178 -11.59 -12.97 7.66
C LEU A 178 -10.30 -13.65 8.17
N TRP A 179 -10.04 -13.60 9.49
CA TRP A 179 -8.85 -14.21 10.13
C TRP A 179 -9.09 -15.62 10.71
N GLY A 180 -10.31 -16.13 10.64
CA GLY A 180 -10.73 -17.38 11.24
C GLY A 180 -10.45 -17.45 12.74
N THR A 181 -9.52 -18.31 13.15
CA THR A 181 -9.08 -18.45 14.56
C THR A 181 -7.72 -17.83 14.84
N ALA A 182 -7.00 -17.39 13.81
CA ALA A 182 -5.70 -16.75 13.95
C ALA A 182 -5.87 -15.36 14.58
N ARG A 183 -4.93 -14.94 15.43
CA ARG A 183 -4.92 -13.65 16.15
C ARG A 183 -3.59 -12.94 15.93
N ASN A 184 -3.57 -11.62 16.04
CA ASN A 184 -2.43 -10.78 15.64
C ASN A 184 -1.97 -11.08 14.21
N GLN A 185 -2.86 -11.62 13.37
CA GLN A 185 -2.53 -12.02 12.01
C GLN A 185 -2.69 -10.81 11.10
N VAL A 186 -1.61 -10.51 10.39
CA VAL A 186 -1.54 -9.42 9.41
C VAL A 186 -1.99 -9.96 8.06
N LEU A 187 -3.00 -9.32 7.47
CA LEU A 187 -3.46 -9.59 6.12
C LEU A 187 -3.16 -8.38 5.24
N GLU A 188 -2.57 -8.61 4.08
CA GLU A 188 -2.26 -7.58 3.09
C GLU A 188 -3.25 -7.66 1.92
N PHE A 189 -3.84 -6.52 1.59
CA PHE A 189 -4.73 -6.32 0.45
C PHE A 189 -4.07 -5.35 -0.52
N SER A 190 -4.05 -5.67 -1.81
CA SER A 190 -3.45 -4.77 -2.78
C SER A 190 -4.09 -4.81 -4.16
N VAL A 191 -3.90 -3.72 -4.91
CA VAL A 191 -4.19 -3.67 -6.35
C VAL A 191 -3.38 -4.71 -7.10
N ALA A 192 -2.12 -4.91 -6.72
CA ALA A 192 -1.22 -5.85 -7.39
C ALA A 192 -1.68 -7.32 -7.25
N ASN A 193 -2.29 -7.67 -6.12
CA ASN A 193 -2.88 -8.98 -5.88
C ASN A 193 -4.33 -9.10 -6.43
N GLY A 194 -4.90 -7.99 -6.94
CA GLY A 194 -6.26 -7.96 -7.48
C GLY A 194 -7.36 -7.92 -6.41
N ASP A 195 -7.02 -7.58 -5.17
CA ASP A 195 -7.98 -7.50 -4.07
C ASP A 195 -8.95 -6.31 -4.20
N PHE A 196 -8.49 -5.24 -4.85
CA PHE A 196 -9.30 -4.10 -5.27
C PHE A 196 -8.72 -3.44 -6.52
N THR A 197 -9.51 -2.65 -7.22
CA THR A 197 -9.04 -1.88 -8.38
C THR A 197 -8.36 -0.60 -7.96
N THR A 198 -7.40 -0.10 -8.74
CA THR A 198 -6.78 1.22 -8.51
C THR A 198 -7.85 2.30 -8.35
N PRO A 199 -7.95 2.94 -7.17
CA PRO A 199 -8.92 4.01 -6.96
C PRO A 199 -8.45 5.31 -7.63
N VAL A 200 -9.34 6.30 -7.72
CA VAL A 200 -8.89 7.69 -7.90
C VAL A 200 -8.17 8.17 -6.64
N GLY A 201 -7.41 9.26 -6.75
CA GLY A 201 -6.71 9.81 -5.60
C GLY A 201 -7.63 10.46 -4.55
N TYR A 202 -7.27 10.31 -3.27
CA TYR A 202 -7.95 10.93 -2.11
C TYR A 202 -6.96 11.60 -1.15
N GLN A 203 -7.45 12.57 -0.36
CA GLN A 203 -6.69 13.24 0.70
C GLN A 203 -6.83 12.55 2.05
N GLN A 204 -7.94 11.86 2.25
CA GLN A 204 -8.30 11.23 3.51
C GLN A 204 -8.70 9.80 3.28
N PHE A 205 -8.32 8.93 4.21
CA PHE A 205 -8.70 7.52 4.20
C PHE A 205 -9.21 7.12 5.56
N ARG A 206 -10.16 6.20 5.58
CA ARG A 206 -10.64 5.59 6.83
C ARG A 206 -10.99 4.13 6.64
N LEU A 207 -10.80 3.36 7.70
CA LEU A 207 -11.56 2.15 7.94
C LEU A 207 -12.93 2.55 8.49
N PHE A 208 -14.00 2.02 7.90
CA PHE A 208 -15.36 2.10 8.43
C PHE A 208 -15.86 0.69 8.71
N VAL A 209 -16.17 0.41 9.97
CA VAL A 209 -16.74 -0.85 10.45
C VAL A 209 -18.22 -0.65 10.69
N ASP A 210 -19.05 -1.32 9.91
CA ASP A 210 -20.51 -1.27 10.05
C ASP A 210 -20.99 -2.26 11.10
N SER A 211 -20.49 -3.50 11.03
CA SER A 211 -20.83 -4.56 11.98
C SER A 211 -19.65 -5.45 12.35
N THR A 212 -19.86 -6.17 13.45
CA THR A 212 -19.09 -7.34 13.84
C THR A 212 -19.98 -8.55 13.75
N GLY A 213 -19.32 -9.73 13.78
CA GLY A 213 -20.00 -10.99 14.00
C GLY A 213 -20.74 -11.03 15.35
N THR A 214 -20.86 -12.18 15.99
CA THR A 214 -21.81 -12.38 17.11
C THR A 214 -21.59 -11.54 18.38
N SER A 215 -20.59 -10.67 18.42
CA SER A 215 -20.29 -9.76 19.51
C SER A 215 -21.02 -8.42 19.39
N ASN A 216 -21.32 -7.79 20.54
CA ASN A 216 -21.73 -6.38 20.64
C ASN A 216 -20.52 -5.42 20.74
N VAL A 217 -19.31 -5.93 20.56
CA VAL A 217 -18.05 -5.16 20.67
C VAL A 217 -17.10 -5.61 19.59
N PHE A 218 -16.36 -4.67 19.02
CA PHE A 218 -15.32 -4.96 18.03
C PHE A 218 -13.92 -4.73 18.59
N ALA A 219 -12.93 -5.33 17.94
CA ALA A 219 -11.53 -5.10 18.24
C ALA A 219 -10.65 -5.23 16.98
N LEU A 220 -9.67 -4.35 16.84
CA LEU A 220 -8.71 -4.35 15.73
C LEU A 220 -7.30 -4.13 16.24
N GLY A 221 -6.33 -4.87 15.69
CA GLY A 221 -4.92 -4.73 16.05
C GLY A 221 -4.30 -3.50 15.40
N GLU A 222 -4.21 -3.49 14.07
CA GLU A 222 -3.41 -2.51 13.31
C GLU A 222 -3.98 -2.30 11.90
N LEU A 223 -3.74 -1.11 11.34
CA LEU A 223 -4.06 -0.68 9.98
C LEU A 223 -2.88 0.10 9.39
N GLU A 224 -2.27 -0.42 8.32
CA GLU A 224 -1.23 0.28 7.56
C GLU A 224 -1.75 0.67 6.18
N LEU A 225 -1.47 1.89 5.71
CA LEU A 225 -1.94 2.43 4.44
C LEU A 225 -0.77 2.78 3.51
N PHE A 226 -0.83 2.35 2.24
CA PHE A 226 0.21 2.60 1.24
C PHE A 226 -0.38 3.17 -0.05
N GLY A 227 0.39 4.06 -0.69
CA GLY A 227 0.03 4.66 -1.96
C GLY A 227 1.18 4.60 -2.95
N TYR A 228 0.84 4.77 -4.23
CA TYR A 228 1.84 4.94 -5.28
C TYR A 228 2.56 6.29 -5.16
N GLN A 229 3.84 6.29 -5.48
CA GLN A 229 4.63 7.49 -5.74
C GLN A 229 5.03 7.51 -7.21
N TYR A 230 4.63 8.55 -7.92
CA TYR A 230 4.84 8.75 -9.35
C TYR A 230 6.05 9.65 -9.60
N TRP A 231 6.95 9.24 -10.48
CA TRP A 231 8.13 10.04 -10.82
C TRP A 231 7.74 11.36 -11.49
N ASP A 232 8.19 12.47 -10.93
CA ASP A 232 7.85 13.83 -11.35
C ASP A 232 9.00 14.76 -10.95
N ILE A 233 9.58 15.48 -11.91
CA ILE A 233 10.71 16.39 -11.66
C ILE A 233 10.33 17.88 -11.80
N ASP A 234 9.07 18.21 -12.11
CA ASP A 234 8.63 19.57 -12.40
C ASP A 234 7.52 20.09 -11.46
N GLY A 235 7.26 19.36 -10.38
CA GLY A 235 6.66 19.90 -9.17
C GLY A 235 5.14 19.79 -9.19
N ALA A 236 4.43 20.90 -9.35
CA ALA A 236 2.96 20.91 -9.39
C ALA A 236 2.42 21.05 -10.83
N ASN A 237 3.29 20.91 -11.83
CA ASN A 237 2.92 21.01 -13.23
C ASN A 237 2.50 19.61 -13.70
N ALA A 238 1.34 19.51 -14.34
CA ALA A 238 0.87 18.22 -14.83
C ALA A 238 1.88 17.57 -15.79
N GLY A 239 2.15 16.28 -15.57
CA GLY A 239 3.20 15.54 -16.25
C GLY A 239 4.31 15.09 -15.31
N ALA A 240 5.41 14.62 -15.88
CA ALA A 240 6.61 14.27 -15.15
C ALA A 240 7.77 15.24 -15.41
N GLY A 241 7.57 16.31 -16.18
CA GLY A 241 8.63 17.23 -16.61
C GLY A 241 9.06 17.06 -18.07
N GLY A 242 8.19 16.51 -18.91
CA GLY A 242 8.39 16.37 -20.35
C GLY A 242 8.91 14.99 -20.78
N THR A 243 9.51 14.92 -21.97
CA THR A 243 9.88 13.64 -22.61
C THR A 243 11.07 12.93 -21.96
N HIS A 244 11.91 13.65 -21.22
CA HIS A 244 13.13 13.13 -20.61
C HIS A 244 13.28 13.65 -19.18
N PRO A 245 12.45 13.18 -18.23
CA PRO A 245 12.49 13.64 -16.85
C PRO A 245 13.66 13.02 -16.09
N ASP A 246 14.88 13.44 -16.41
CA ASP A 246 16.11 13.02 -15.70
C ASP A 246 16.12 13.58 -14.27
N GLY A 247 16.54 12.78 -13.31
CA GLY A 247 16.60 13.25 -11.93
C GLY A 247 17.22 12.29 -10.94
N THR A 248 17.17 12.68 -9.66
CA THR A 248 17.75 11.91 -8.56
C THR A 248 16.67 11.20 -7.75
N TRP A 249 16.78 9.88 -7.59
CA TRP A 249 15.96 9.11 -6.66
C TRP A 249 16.68 9.00 -5.33
N SER A 250 16.14 9.64 -4.29
CA SER A 250 16.61 9.51 -2.90
C SER A 250 15.51 9.91 -1.92
N ASN A 251 15.73 9.65 -0.64
CA ASN A 251 14.83 10.09 0.45
C ASN A 251 14.93 11.59 0.75
N ALA A 252 15.80 12.33 0.04
CA ALA A 252 16.03 13.76 0.24
C ALA A 252 15.70 14.61 -1.00
N ALA A 253 15.40 13.98 -2.14
CA ALA A 253 15.05 14.66 -3.38
C ALA A 253 13.54 14.57 -3.60
N ALA A 254 12.90 15.73 -3.76
CA ALA A 254 11.47 15.84 -3.99
C ALA A 254 11.14 15.61 -5.48
N ASN A 255 11.30 14.37 -5.95
CA ASN A 255 11.03 13.97 -7.34
C ASN A 255 9.89 12.94 -7.46
N TRP A 256 8.94 12.98 -6.51
CA TRP A 256 7.83 12.02 -6.43
C TRP A 256 6.50 12.72 -6.16
N SER A 257 5.52 12.56 -7.04
CA SER A 257 4.15 13.00 -6.82
C SER A 257 3.28 11.86 -6.30
N TYR A 258 2.29 12.16 -5.47
CA TYR A 258 1.22 11.21 -5.16
C TYR A 258 0.12 11.18 -6.22
N SER A 259 0.19 12.11 -7.17
CA SER A 259 -0.75 12.23 -8.27
C SER A 259 -0.26 11.46 -9.48
N ASP A 260 -1.11 10.58 -9.98
CA ASP A 260 -0.94 9.92 -11.28
C ASP A 260 -0.73 10.92 -12.42
N ALA A 261 -1.36 12.09 -12.37
CA ALA A 261 -1.23 13.15 -13.36
C ALA A 261 -0.08 14.15 -13.11
N GLY A 262 0.66 14.04 -11.99
CA GLY A 262 1.71 15.02 -11.61
C GLY A 262 1.18 16.43 -11.33
N SER A 263 -0.13 16.59 -11.12
CA SER A 263 -0.75 17.92 -11.05
C SER A 263 -0.59 18.60 -9.67
N TYR A 264 0.25 18.05 -8.80
CA TYR A 264 0.42 18.51 -7.43
C TYR A 264 1.87 18.33 -6.98
N ALA A 265 2.28 19.18 -6.04
CA ALA A 265 3.65 19.28 -5.55
C ALA A 265 4.30 17.92 -5.26
N THR A 266 5.57 17.81 -5.63
CA THR A 266 6.39 16.65 -5.36
C THR A 266 6.79 16.55 -3.89
N SER A 267 7.19 15.35 -3.52
CA SER A 267 7.54 14.87 -2.20
C SER A 267 8.79 13.99 -2.28
N ASN A 268 9.39 13.71 -1.13
CA ASN A 268 10.52 12.80 -1.04
C ASN A 268 10.05 11.34 -1.18
N TRP A 269 10.97 10.46 -1.58
CA TRP A 269 10.72 9.02 -1.60
C TRP A 269 10.49 8.45 -0.20
N ILE A 270 9.47 7.61 -0.04
CA ILE A 270 9.24 6.80 1.15
C ILE A 270 9.89 5.42 0.96
N SER A 271 10.80 5.06 1.86
CA SER A 271 11.55 3.80 1.80
C SER A 271 10.63 2.57 1.78
N GLY A 272 10.80 1.66 0.82
CA GLY A 272 9.93 0.48 0.70
C GLY A 272 8.57 0.75 0.05
N GLY A 273 8.33 1.98 -0.42
CA GLY A 273 7.16 2.34 -1.20
C GLY A 273 7.14 1.73 -2.61
N ASP A 274 6.07 2.03 -3.35
CA ASP A 274 5.84 1.55 -4.72
C ASP A 274 6.04 2.68 -5.73
N ALA A 275 7.07 2.52 -6.57
CA ALA A 275 7.49 3.52 -7.55
C ALA A 275 6.76 3.33 -8.88
N VAL A 276 6.24 4.43 -9.43
CA VAL A 276 5.64 4.47 -10.77
C VAL A 276 6.40 5.46 -11.65
N PHE A 277 6.96 4.97 -12.75
CA PHE A 277 7.60 5.76 -13.79
C PHE A 277 6.64 5.89 -14.98
N SER A 278 5.96 7.01 -15.16
CA SER A 278 6.07 8.29 -14.43
C SER A 278 4.70 8.91 -14.18
N ALA A 279 4.66 10.06 -13.51
CA ALA A 279 3.48 10.90 -13.51
C ALA A 279 3.12 11.32 -14.95
N GLY A 280 1.83 11.50 -15.21
CA GLY A 280 1.27 11.91 -16.49
C GLY A 280 1.62 10.97 -17.65
N THR A 281 1.46 11.49 -18.87
CA THR A 281 1.66 10.71 -20.10
C THR A 281 2.82 11.22 -20.97
N ASP A 282 3.67 12.08 -20.43
CA ASP A 282 4.63 12.89 -21.19
C ASP A 282 6.06 12.33 -21.18
N ALA A 283 6.44 11.46 -20.25
CA ALA A 283 7.78 10.82 -20.16
C ALA A 283 8.01 9.71 -21.20
N THR A 284 7.86 10.06 -22.47
CA THR A 284 7.91 9.10 -23.60
C THR A 284 9.31 8.73 -24.07
N GLY A 285 10.36 9.41 -23.58
CA GLY A 285 11.76 9.21 -23.96
C GLY A 285 12.49 8.13 -23.15
N SER A 286 13.74 8.39 -22.77
CA SER A 286 14.63 7.43 -22.10
C SER A 286 15.30 8.05 -20.86
N PRO A 287 14.53 8.53 -19.87
CA PRO A 287 15.09 9.28 -18.75
C PRO A 287 16.09 8.46 -17.93
N THR A 288 17.08 9.14 -17.40
CA THR A 288 18.08 8.62 -16.47
C THR A 288 17.69 8.98 -15.04
N ILE A 289 17.38 7.95 -14.27
CA ILE A 289 17.01 8.01 -12.86
C ILE A 289 18.25 7.64 -12.04
N THR A 290 18.86 8.61 -11.38
CA THR A 290 20.11 8.43 -10.64
C THR A 290 19.82 8.19 -9.16
N ILE A 291 20.12 6.99 -8.65
CA ILE A 291 19.96 6.70 -7.21
C ILE A 291 21.10 7.34 -6.41
N SER A 292 20.74 8.14 -5.41
CA SER A 292 21.68 8.73 -4.45
C SER A 292 21.44 8.18 -3.03
N GLY A 293 22.52 7.76 -2.36
CA GLY A 293 22.46 7.24 -0.98
C GLY A 293 21.91 5.80 -0.85
N GLY A 294 21.54 5.17 -1.95
CA GLY A 294 20.80 3.91 -1.97
C GLY A 294 19.32 4.13 -1.69
N VAL A 295 18.45 3.32 -2.29
CA VAL A 295 17.00 3.37 -2.09
C VAL A 295 16.45 1.98 -1.83
N ASN A 296 15.42 1.90 -1.00
CA ASN A 296 14.62 0.69 -0.82
C ASN A 296 13.26 0.91 -1.49
N ALA A 297 12.81 -0.04 -2.30
CA ALA A 297 11.50 -0.06 -2.93
C ALA A 297 10.86 -1.44 -2.80
N HIS A 298 9.52 -1.49 -2.81
CA HIS A 298 8.79 -2.76 -2.94
C HIS A 298 8.53 -3.07 -4.42
N ASN A 299 7.63 -2.33 -5.06
CA ASN A 299 7.35 -2.48 -6.49
C ASN A 299 7.94 -1.33 -7.32
N ILE A 300 8.22 -1.65 -8.59
CA ILE A 300 8.56 -0.67 -9.62
C ILE A 300 7.65 -0.92 -10.82
N ILE A 301 6.90 0.09 -11.23
CA ILE A 301 6.02 0.06 -12.39
C ILE A 301 6.55 1.07 -13.39
N VAL A 302 6.71 0.64 -14.64
CA VAL A 302 7.06 1.52 -15.76
C VAL A 302 5.92 1.52 -16.75
N GLU A 303 5.24 2.66 -16.85
CA GLU A 303 4.05 2.83 -17.69
C GLU A 303 4.42 3.36 -19.08
N GLN A 304 5.52 4.11 -19.18
CA GLN A 304 5.92 4.76 -20.42
C GLN A 304 7.44 4.94 -20.54
N GLY A 305 7.85 5.31 -21.76
CA GLY A 305 9.24 5.56 -22.09
C GLY A 305 10.14 4.33 -21.91
N THR A 306 11.43 4.60 -21.76
CA THR A 306 12.49 3.59 -21.60
C THR A 306 13.50 4.02 -20.54
N PRO A 307 13.06 4.17 -19.27
CA PRO A 307 13.91 4.68 -18.20
C PRO A 307 15.16 3.81 -17.96
N THR A 308 16.22 4.45 -17.49
CA THR A 308 17.42 3.82 -16.98
C THR A 308 17.62 4.20 -15.52
N ILE A 309 17.59 3.22 -14.60
CA ILE A 309 17.90 3.40 -13.19
C ILE A 309 19.39 3.08 -12.97
N THR A 310 20.16 4.00 -12.38
CA THR A 310 21.62 3.88 -12.28
C THR A 310 22.21 4.42 -10.98
N ALA A 311 23.54 4.30 -10.86
CA ALA A 311 24.38 4.68 -9.72
C ALA A 311 24.24 3.75 -8.50
N SER A 312 23.69 4.23 -7.39
CA SER A 312 23.75 3.52 -6.09
C SER A 312 22.84 2.29 -6.04
N THR A 313 22.92 1.54 -4.93
CA THR A 313 22.13 0.33 -4.70
C THR A 313 20.62 0.57 -4.70
N LEU A 314 19.89 -0.30 -5.41
CA LEU A 314 18.44 -0.46 -5.32
C LEU A 314 18.15 -1.71 -4.48
N THR A 315 17.55 -1.56 -3.31
CA THR A 315 17.13 -2.70 -2.49
C THR A 315 15.66 -2.99 -2.77
N LEU A 316 15.34 -4.23 -3.14
CA LEU A 316 13.96 -4.69 -3.22
C LEU A 316 13.58 -5.41 -1.92
N SER A 317 12.49 -4.97 -1.28
CA SER A 317 12.01 -5.52 -0.01
C SER A 317 10.50 -5.83 -0.05
N GLY A 318 9.92 -6.29 1.06
CA GLY A 318 8.52 -6.74 1.10
C GLY A 318 8.31 -8.14 0.53
N LEU A 319 7.05 -8.60 0.50
CA LEU A 319 6.70 -9.87 -0.13
C LEU A 319 6.64 -9.72 -1.65
N ASN A 320 7.31 -10.61 -2.36
CA ASN A 320 7.23 -10.74 -3.83
C ASN A 320 7.38 -9.39 -4.58
N PRO A 321 8.44 -8.60 -4.33
CA PRO A 321 8.64 -7.33 -5.02
C PRO A 321 8.62 -7.52 -6.54
N THR A 322 7.76 -6.74 -7.20
CA THR A 322 7.50 -6.88 -8.63
C THR A 322 8.01 -5.67 -9.39
N ILE A 323 8.79 -5.94 -10.44
CA ILE A 323 9.13 -4.94 -11.46
C ILE A 323 8.22 -5.21 -12.67
N THR A 324 7.23 -4.35 -12.85
CA THR A 324 6.27 -4.38 -13.95
C THR A 324 6.66 -3.41 -15.04
N VAL A 325 7.01 -3.91 -16.23
CA VAL A 325 7.37 -3.08 -17.38
C VAL A 325 6.22 -3.10 -18.39
N ASN A 326 5.37 -2.08 -18.37
CA ASN A 326 4.26 -1.89 -19.32
C ASN A 326 4.65 -1.03 -20.53
N SER A 327 5.83 -0.41 -20.48
CA SER A 327 6.47 0.29 -21.59
C SER A 327 7.38 -0.65 -22.42
N PRO A 328 8.03 -0.17 -23.50
CA PRO A 328 8.93 -1.01 -24.29
C PRO A 328 10.08 -1.63 -23.46
N ALA A 329 10.67 -0.87 -22.53
CA ALA A 329 11.79 -1.36 -21.73
C ALA A 329 12.04 -0.57 -20.44
N LEU A 330 12.69 -1.21 -19.48
CA LEU A 330 13.37 -0.62 -18.33
C LEU A 330 14.81 -1.17 -18.30
N THR A 331 15.80 -0.30 -18.13
CA THR A 331 17.19 -0.71 -17.88
C THR A 331 17.57 -0.42 -16.44
N ILE A 332 18.11 -1.41 -15.72
CA ILE A 332 18.69 -1.23 -14.39
C ILE A 332 20.20 -1.46 -14.47
N GLN A 333 20.93 -0.38 -14.21
CA GLN A 333 22.39 -0.27 -14.09
C GLN A 333 22.82 -0.04 -12.64
N SER A 334 21.89 -0.04 -11.69
CA SER A 334 22.18 -0.13 -10.26
C SER A 334 22.36 -1.60 -9.84
N VAL A 335 23.12 -1.83 -8.78
CA VAL A 335 23.12 -3.16 -8.12
C VAL A 335 21.79 -3.32 -7.39
N ILE A 336 21.08 -4.41 -7.68
CA ILE A 336 19.89 -4.82 -6.96
C ILE A 336 20.32 -5.67 -5.75
N ALA A 337 19.82 -5.34 -4.56
CA ALA A 337 20.10 -6.02 -3.30
C ALA A 337 18.79 -6.38 -2.56
N GLY A 338 18.92 -7.08 -1.42
CA GLY A 338 17.80 -7.47 -0.55
C GLY A 338 17.56 -8.98 -0.50
N SER A 339 16.67 -9.42 0.38
CA SER A 339 16.38 -10.85 0.59
C SER A 339 15.16 -11.36 -0.18
N SER A 340 14.27 -10.47 -0.64
CA SER A 340 12.95 -10.83 -1.16
C SER A 340 12.95 -11.39 -2.58
N GLY A 341 14.02 -11.15 -3.36
CA GLY A 341 14.11 -11.59 -4.75
C GLY A 341 13.49 -10.58 -5.71
N LEU A 342 13.00 -11.07 -6.86
CA LEU A 342 12.44 -10.25 -7.93
C LEU A 342 11.37 -11.02 -8.70
N VAL A 343 10.18 -10.43 -8.86
CA VAL A 343 9.21 -10.87 -9.86
C VAL A 343 9.26 -9.91 -11.06
N LYS A 344 9.45 -10.45 -12.27
CA LYS A 344 9.34 -9.68 -13.51
C LYS A 344 7.94 -9.81 -14.09
N GLY A 345 7.19 -8.71 -14.05
CA GLY A 345 5.86 -8.54 -14.65
C GLY A 345 5.85 -7.58 -15.85
N GLY A 346 4.67 -7.40 -16.45
CA GLY A 346 4.46 -6.53 -17.63
C GLY A 346 5.09 -7.07 -18.93
N ALA A 347 4.54 -6.65 -20.07
CA ALA A 347 4.89 -7.18 -21.39
C ALA A 347 6.28 -6.74 -21.89
N GLY A 348 6.82 -5.64 -21.36
CA GLY A 348 8.08 -5.03 -21.77
C GLY A 348 9.34 -5.80 -21.36
N VAL A 349 10.48 -5.22 -21.74
CA VAL A 349 11.81 -5.77 -21.45
C VAL A 349 12.38 -5.17 -20.17
N LEU A 350 12.74 -5.99 -19.19
CA LEU A 350 13.62 -5.58 -18.09
C LEU A 350 15.05 -6.00 -18.43
N LEU A 351 15.98 -5.05 -18.54
CA LEU A 351 17.40 -5.32 -18.74
C LEU A 351 18.16 -5.12 -17.41
N LEU A 352 18.80 -6.18 -16.92
CA LEU A 352 19.70 -6.14 -15.77
C LEU A 352 21.15 -6.27 -16.24
N THR A 353 21.96 -5.25 -15.95
CA THR A 353 23.33 -5.14 -16.48
C THR A 353 24.44 -5.45 -15.48
N ASN A 354 24.15 -5.35 -14.17
CA ASN A 354 25.14 -5.53 -13.11
C ASN A 354 25.11 -6.91 -12.46
N SER A 355 26.16 -7.19 -11.68
CA SER A 355 26.18 -8.29 -10.71
C SER A 355 25.29 -7.92 -9.52
N ASN A 356 24.11 -8.52 -9.45
CA ASN A 356 23.15 -8.27 -8.38
C ASN A 356 23.47 -9.13 -7.15
N THR A 357 23.06 -8.66 -5.97
CA THR A 357 23.43 -9.26 -4.67
C THR A 357 22.24 -9.75 -3.86
N TYR A 358 21.02 -9.65 -4.41
CA TYR A 358 19.84 -10.17 -3.73
C TYR A 358 19.87 -11.70 -3.62
N THR A 359 19.32 -12.21 -2.52
CA THR A 359 19.39 -13.65 -2.21
C THR A 359 18.10 -14.41 -2.53
N GLY A 360 16.97 -13.71 -2.62
CA GLY A 360 15.69 -14.30 -3.03
C GLY A 360 15.67 -14.70 -4.50
N GLY A 361 14.69 -15.53 -4.88
CA GLY A 361 14.56 -16.03 -6.26
C GLY A 361 14.11 -14.96 -7.26
N THR A 362 14.37 -15.21 -8.54
CA THR A 362 13.81 -14.44 -9.65
C THR A 362 12.68 -15.22 -10.28
N THR A 363 11.48 -14.65 -10.40
CA THR A 363 10.36 -15.26 -11.13
C THR A 363 10.01 -14.41 -12.34
N ILE A 364 9.95 -14.99 -13.53
CA ILE A 364 9.52 -14.27 -14.74
C ILE A 364 8.09 -14.68 -15.07
N THR A 365 7.14 -13.80 -14.75
CA THR A 365 5.71 -14.05 -15.02
C THR A 365 5.28 -13.51 -16.38
N GLN A 366 5.85 -12.38 -16.83
CA GLN A 366 5.48 -11.74 -18.10
C GLN A 366 6.65 -11.02 -18.79
N GLY A 367 6.52 -10.82 -20.11
CA GLY A 367 7.47 -10.08 -20.93
C GLY A 367 8.83 -10.74 -21.02
N THR A 368 9.89 -9.93 -21.15
CA THR A 368 11.27 -10.43 -21.26
C THR A 368 12.15 -9.92 -20.12
N LEU A 369 12.87 -10.83 -19.46
CA LEU A 369 14.01 -10.50 -18.63
C LEU A 369 15.28 -10.69 -19.45
N ARG A 370 16.06 -9.63 -19.63
CA ARG A 370 17.34 -9.65 -20.35
C ARG A 370 18.51 -9.45 -19.38
N THR A 371 19.56 -10.26 -19.52
CA THR A 371 20.74 -10.23 -18.64
C THR A 371 22.04 -10.17 -19.43
N THR A 372 22.99 -9.35 -18.97
CA THR A 372 24.33 -9.22 -19.58
C THR A 372 25.47 -9.50 -18.60
N ASN A 373 25.17 -9.96 -17.39
CA ASN A 373 26.13 -10.32 -16.35
C ASN A 373 25.79 -11.70 -15.76
N THR A 374 26.79 -12.54 -15.52
CA THR A 374 26.61 -13.91 -14.97
C THR A 374 25.88 -13.94 -13.63
N ASN A 375 26.01 -12.88 -12.83
CA ASN A 375 25.37 -12.73 -11.53
C ASN A 375 24.17 -11.75 -11.58
N ALA A 376 23.60 -11.49 -12.76
CA ALA A 376 22.50 -10.55 -12.91
C ALA A 376 21.23 -10.95 -12.14
N LEU A 377 21.08 -12.23 -11.77
CA LEU A 377 19.90 -12.73 -11.07
C LEU A 377 20.13 -13.00 -9.58
N GLY A 378 21.19 -12.43 -9.00
CA GLY A 378 21.55 -12.69 -7.60
C GLY A 378 21.90 -14.16 -7.38
N THR A 379 21.68 -14.65 -6.16
CA THR A 379 22.02 -16.05 -5.78
C THR A 379 20.80 -16.98 -5.71
N GLY A 380 19.59 -16.44 -5.87
CA GLY A 380 18.35 -17.21 -5.76
C GLY A 380 18.07 -18.11 -6.96
N THR A 381 17.03 -18.94 -6.86
CA THR A 381 16.56 -19.77 -7.98
C THR A 381 15.85 -18.89 -9.02
N LEU A 382 16.06 -19.15 -10.31
CA LEU A 382 15.26 -18.61 -11.40
C LEU A 382 14.05 -19.51 -11.66
N ILE A 383 12.85 -18.93 -11.71
CA ILE A 383 11.59 -19.59 -11.99
C ILE A 383 10.98 -18.98 -13.27
N MET A 384 10.71 -19.82 -14.26
CA MET A 384 9.97 -19.43 -15.47
C MET A 384 8.48 -19.66 -15.23
N ASN A 385 7.65 -18.61 -15.27
CA ASN A 385 6.21 -18.70 -15.02
C ASN A 385 5.37 -17.84 -16.00
N GLY A 386 5.72 -17.90 -17.29
CA GLY A 386 4.95 -17.25 -18.37
C GLY A 386 5.71 -16.21 -19.21
N GLY A 387 6.88 -15.75 -18.77
CA GLY A 387 7.72 -14.84 -19.55
C GLY A 387 8.90 -15.49 -20.28
N THR A 388 9.78 -14.65 -20.83
CA THR A 388 10.97 -15.06 -21.58
C THR A 388 12.25 -14.61 -20.87
N LEU A 389 13.22 -15.50 -20.76
CA LEU A 389 14.60 -15.16 -20.41
C LEU A 389 15.42 -14.96 -21.68
N ASN A 390 16.11 -13.83 -21.80
CA ASN A 390 17.06 -13.54 -22.88
C ASN A 390 18.43 -13.26 -22.25
N THR A 391 19.32 -14.25 -22.24
CA THR A 391 20.67 -14.10 -21.68
C THR A 391 21.72 -14.30 -22.76
N SER A 392 22.79 -13.51 -22.70
CA SER A 392 24.00 -13.69 -23.52
C SER A 392 25.18 -14.23 -22.71
N VAL A 393 24.93 -14.68 -21.49
CA VAL A 393 25.91 -15.16 -20.51
C VAL A 393 25.41 -16.45 -19.86
N ASP A 394 26.34 -17.26 -19.37
CA ASP A 394 26.02 -18.35 -18.45
C ASP A 394 25.65 -17.76 -17.10
N LEU A 395 24.46 -18.09 -16.60
CA LEU A 395 23.95 -17.65 -15.30
C LEU A 395 24.35 -18.64 -14.21
N ALA A 396 24.63 -18.14 -13.01
CA ALA A 396 25.02 -18.96 -11.86
C ALA A 396 23.83 -19.64 -11.14
N ASN A 397 22.59 -19.32 -11.54
CA ASN A 397 21.38 -19.69 -10.83
C ASN A 397 20.88 -21.09 -11.19
N ASN A 398 20.29 -21.78 -10.21
CA ASN A 398 19.45 -22.94 -10.49
C ASN A 398 18.18 -22.49 -11.24
N ILE A 399 17.69 -23.30 -12.17
CA ILE A 399 16.50 -22.98 -12.98
C ILE A 399 15.38 -23.98 -12.69
N THR A 400 14.19 -23.45 -12.44
CA THR A 400 12.93 -24.20 -12.41
C THR A 400 12.08 -23.73 -13.60
N LEU A 401 11.58 -24.68 -14.39
CA LEU A 401 10.80 -24.45 -15.60
C LEU A 401 9.30 -24.69 -15.40
#